data_AF-A0A923Q815-F1
#
_entry.id   AF-A0A923Q815-F1
#
_cell.length_a   1.000
_cell.length_b   1.000
_cell.length_c   1.000
_cell.angle_alpha   90.00
_cell.angle_beta   90.00
_cell.angle_gamma   90.00
#
_symmetry.space_group_name_H-M   'P 1'
#
loop_
_entity.id
_entity.type
_entity.pdbx_description
1 polymer ?
#
loop_
_entity_poly.entity_id
_entity_poly.type
_entity_poly.pdbx_seq_one_letter_code
_entity_poly.pdbx_strand_id
1 'polypeptide(L)'
;MPGSSLSGRSVDGSACGQRCARDRAWQTPCVSARELDAAGITGIELRASYEACRQLNASHGRTYYLATLLLPAWMRPYVPALYGFARYADEIVDDLASTLTDAEKADWLIGWGEQFV
;
A
#
# COMPACT_ATOMS: atom_id res chain seq x y z
N MET A 1 -56.52 -9.69 -7.32
CA MET A 1 -55.39 -9.36 -6.44
C MET A 1 -54.68 -10.66 -6.02
N PRO A 2 -53.63 -11.10 -6.72
CA PRO A 2 -52.62 -12.00 -6.17
C PRO A 2 -51.34 -11.21 -5.82
N GLY A 3 -50.85 -11.41 -4.60
CA GLY A 3 -49.64 -10.78 -4.07
C GLY A 3 -48.37 -11.26 -4.76
N SER A 4 -47.45 -10.31 -4.97
CA SER A 4 -46.13 -10.53 -5.56
C SER A 4 -45.17 -11.08 -4.52
N SER A 5 -44.72 -12.32 -4.72
CA SER A 5 -43.63 -12.94 -3.97
C SER A 5 -42.26 -12.46 -4.47
N LEU A 6 -41.35 -12.36 -3.52
CA LEU A 6 -39.98 -11.89 -3.61
C LEU A 6 -39.04 -12.83 -4.41
N SER A 7 -37.97 -12.19 -4.88
CA SER A 7 -36.61 -12.71 -5.08
C SER A 7 -36.35 -13.70 -6.21
N GLY A 8 -35.79 -13.16 -7.29
CA GLY A 8 -34.84 -13.84 -8.17
C GLY A 8 -33.69 -12.89 -8.47
N ARG A 9 -32.73 -12.76 -7.56
CA ARG A 9 -31.44 -12.12 -7.88
C ARG A 9 -30.51 -13.23 -8.35
N SER A 10 -30.29 -13.27 -9.66
CA SER A 10 -29.24 -14.04 -10.32
C SER A 10 -27.89 -13.67 -9.73
N VAL A 11 -27.16 -14.68 -9.25
CA VAL A 11 -25.74 -14.57 -8.92
C VAL A 11 -24.96 -14.79 -10.20
N ASP A 12 -24.89 -13.75 -11.03
CA ASP A 12 -23.99 -13.74 -12.18
C ASP A 12 -22.57 -13.47 -11.66
N GLY A 13 -21.80 -14.55 -11.58
CA GLY A 13 -20.36 -14.51 -11.37
C GLY A 13 -19.71 -13.79 -12.54
N SER A 14 -19.38 -12.51 -12.35
CA SER A 14 -18.46 -11.78 -13.22
C SER A 14 -17.92 -10.54 -12.49
N ALA A 15 -16.90 -10.75 -11.66
CA ALA A 15 -16.09 -9.66 -11.10
C ALA A 15 -14.66 -10.12 -10.83
N CYS A 16 -14.08 -10.86 -11.78
CA CYS A 16 -12.64 -11.05 -11.89
C CYS A 16 -12.16 -10.17 -13.05
N GLY A 17 -11.49 -9.05 -12.72
CA GLY A 17 -10.69 -8.30 -13.69
C GLY A 17 -11.35 -7.14 -14.42
N GLN A 18 -11.76 -6.06 -13.74
CA GLN A 18 -11.95 -4.74 -14.36
C GLN A 18 -12.03 -3.61 -13.33
N ARG A 19 -10.90 -3.21 -12.74
CA ARG A 19 -10.67 -1.83 -12.26
C ARG A 19 -9.20 -1.45 -12.48
N CYS A 20 -8.71 -1.63 -13.71
CA CYS A 20 -7.60 -0.84 -14.23
C CYS A 20 -8.15 0.49 -14.76
N ALA A 21 -7.43 1.58 -14.53
CA ALA A 21 -7.61 2.92 -15.09
C ALA A 21 -8.69 3.83 -14.45
N ARG A 22 -8.32 4.52 -13.37
CA ARG A 22 -8.76 5.84 -12.87
C ARG A 22 -8.21 5.93 -11.44
N ASP A 23 -7.08 6.59 -11.20
CA ASP A 23 -7.12 8.02 -10.91
C ASP A 23 -5.81 8.72 -11.23
N ARG A 24 -5.98 9.83 -11.96
CA ARG A 24 -4.99 10.76 -12.49
C ARG A 24 -4.40 11.66 -11.37
N ALA A 25 -4.17 11.12 -10.17
CA ALA A 25 -3.83 11.87 -8.95
C ALA A 25 -2.33 11.80 -8.56
N TRP A 26 -1.55 10.92 -9.18
CA TRP A 26 -0.12 10.74 -8.89
C TRP A 26 0.81 11.64 -9.71
N GLN A 27 0.27 12.65 -10.41
CA GLN A 27 1.06 13.63 -11.14
C GLN A 27 1.49 14.75 -10.18
N THR A 28 2.52 14.52 -9.37
CA THR A 28 3.21 15.59 -8.64
C THR A 28 4.71 15.51 -8.92
N PRO A 29 5.33 16.51 -9.57
CA PRO A 29 6.76 16.50 -9.83
C PRO A 29 7.59 16.99 -8.63
N CYS A 30 8.71 16.28 -8.42
CA CYS A 30 10.03 16.69 -7.95
C CYS A 30 10.21 17.34 -6.55
N VAL A 31 10.23 16.48 -5.52
CA VAL A 31 11.29 16.56 -4.47
C VAL A 31 12.09 15.25 -4.40
N SER A 32 11.51 14.12 -4.83
CA SER A 32 12.15 12.80 -4.87
C SER A 32 13.10 12.56 -6.06
N ALA A 33 13.06 13.38 -7.11
CA ALA A 33 13.78 13.06 -8.35
C ALA A 33 15.30 12.95 -8.16
N ARG A 34 15.91 13.90 -7.42
CA ARG A 34 17.36 13.89 -7.15
C ARG A 34 17.80 12.74 -6.26
N GLU A 35 16.97 12.35 -5.32
CA GLU A 35 17.26 11.25 -4.39
C GLU A 35 17.16 9.90 -5.12
N LEU A 36 16.16 9.74 -5.98
CA LEU A 36 15.99 8.58 -6.85
C LEU A 36 17.11 8.48 -7.89
N ASP A 37 17.56 9.61 -8.45
CA ASP A 37 18.71 9.64 -9.37
C ASP A 37 20.01 9.26 -8.64
N ALA A 38 20.24 9.78 -7.44
CA ALA A 38 21.39 9.43 -6.61
C ALA A 38 21.40 7.95 -6.19
N ALA A 39 20.23 7.33 -6.10
CA ALA A 39 20.03 5.92 -5.83
C ALA A 39 20.09 5.03 -7.09
N GLY A 40 20.24 5.61 -8.29
CA GLY A 40 20.26 4.88 -9.56
C GLY A 40 18.91 4.30 -9.99
N ILE A 41 17.80 4.78 -9.42
CA ILE A 41 16.45 4.27 -9.67
C ILE A 41 15.85 5.01 -10.87
N THR A 42 15.92 4.44 -12.07
CA THR A 42 15.50 5.12 -13.31
C THR A 42 14.14 4.69 -13.86
N GLY A 43 13.63 3.52 -13.47
CA GLY A 43 12.37 2.98 -13.97
C GLY A 43 11.16 3.81 -13.53
N ILE A 44 10.32 4.22 -14.48
CA ILE A 44 9.17 5.12 -14.24
C ILE A 44 8.21 4.55 -13.19
N GLU A 45 7.78 3.29 -13.36
CA GLU A 45 6.87 2.62 -12.41
C GLU A 45 7.51 2.47 -11.03
N LEU A 46 8.79 2.10 -10.98
CA LEU A 46 9.51 1.94 -9.72
C LEU A 46 9.62 3.27 -8.96
N ARG A 47 9.91 4.36 -9.67
CA ARG A 47 9.94 5.72 -9.08
C ARG A 47 8.57 6.13 -8.54
N ALA A 48 7.48 5.79 -9.23
CA ALA A 48 6.13 6.02 -8.74
C ALA A 48 5.85 5.26 -7.43
N SER A 49 6.27 3.99 -7.34
CA SER A 49 6.14 3.19 -6.11
C SER A 49 6.93 3.78 -4.94
N TYR A 50 8.17 4.24 -5.17
CA TYR A 50 8.98 4.90 -4.14
C TYR A 50 8.32 6.20 -3.65
N GLU A 51 7.75 6.99 -4.56
CA GLU A 51 7.06 8.23 -4.21
C GLU A 51 5.79 7.96 -3.38
N ALA A 52 5.02 6.92 -3.72
CA ALA A 52 3.88 6.49 -2.92
C ALA A 52 4.30 6.10 -1.49
N CYS A 53 5.39 5.33 -1.36
CA CYS A 53 5.94 4.95 -0.07
C CYS A 53 6.44 6.16 0.75
N ARG A 54 7.05 7.14 0.09
CA ARG A 54 7.47 8.41 0.71
C ARG A 54 6.28 9.16 1.31
N GLN A 55 5.19 9.26 0.57
CA GLN A 55 3.98 9.94 1.02
C GLN A 55 3.33 9.20 2.20
N LEU A 56 3.29 7.87 2.15
CA LEU A 56 2.80 7.04 3.25
C LEU A 56 3.61 7.23 4.54
N ASN A 57 4.95 7.27 4.44
CA ASN A 57 5.81 7.50 5.60
C ASN A 57 5.62 8.92 6.18
N ALA A 58 5.50 9.92 5.30
CA ALA A 58 5.27 11.30 5.71
C ALA A 58 3.92 11.52 6.42
N SER A 59 2.88 10.73 6.10
CA SER A 59 1.56 10.84 6.73
C SER A 59 1.46 10.17 8.09
N HIS A 60 2.19 9.06 8.33
CA HIS A 60 2.06 8.25 9.55
C HIS A 60 3.07 8.60 10.65
N GLY A 61 4.18 9.29 10.33
CA GLY A 61 5.18 9.60 11.35
C GLY A 61 6.08 10.78 11.01
N ARG A 62 5.72 11.99 11.44
CA ARG A 62 6.54 13.20 11.19
C ARG A 62 7.94 13.08 11.79
N THR A 63 8.07 12.54 13.00
CA THR A 63 9.38 12.40 13.67
C THR A 63 10.29 11.40 12.96
N TYR A 64 9.75 10.24 12.59
CA TYR A 64 10.51 9.21 11.87
C TYR A 64 10.86 9.67 10.46
N TYR A 65 9.91 10.26 9.73
CA TYR A 65 10.16 10.86 8.42
C TYR A 65 11.26 11.94 8.49
N LEU A 66 11.23 12.83 9.47
CA LEU A 66 12.28 13.84 9.64
C LEU A 66 13.65 13.22 9.93
N ALA A 67 13.72 12.12 10.69
CA ALA A 67 14.96 11.40 10.93
C ALA A 67 15.55 10.83 9.63
N THR A 68 14.72 10.37 8.69
CA THR A 68 15.20 9.87 7.39
C THR A 68 15.91 10.94 6.56
N LEU A 69 15.59 12.22 6.74
CA LEU A 69 16.23 13.33 6.02
C LEU A 69 17.69 13.54 6.43
N LEU A 70 18.12 13.00 7.57
CA LEU A 70 19.52 13.03 8.02
C LEU A 70 20.41 12.06 7.24
N LEU A 71 19.82 11.11 6.51
CA LEU A 71 20.57 10.13 5.71
C LEU A 71 21.15 10.77 4.43
N PRO A 72 22.21 10.20 3.85
CA PRO A 72 22.66 10.55 2.51
C PRO A 72 21.57 10.35 1.46
N ALA A 73 21.54 11.22 0.44
CA ALA A 73 20.47 11.27 -0.56
C ALA A 73 20.21 9.93 -1.28
N TRP A 74 21.25 9.14 -1.53
CA TRP A 74 21.13 7.84 -2.20
C TRP A 74 20.46 6.77 -1.32
N MET A 75 20.46 6.92 0.01
CA MET A 75 19.81 5.96 0.93
C MET A 75 18.36 6.32 1.24
N ARG A 76 18.01 7.61 1.15
CA ARG A 76 16.69 8.11 1.57
C ARG A 76 15.51 7.40 0.91
N PRO A 77 15.52 7.04 -0.39
CA PRO A 77 14.38 6.38 -1.02
C PRO A 77 14.06 5.01 -0.42
N TYR A 78 15.07 4.27 0.03
CA TYR A 78 14.88 2.91 0.53
C TYR A 78 14.14 2.86 1.87
N VAL A 79 14.25 3.90 2.70
CA VAL A 79 13.65 3.89 4.04
C VAL A 79 12.13 3.97 4.00
N PRO A 80 11.49 4.88 3.25
CA PRO A 80 10.04 4.87 3.10
C PRO A 80 9.52 3.60 2.42
N ALA A 81 10.27 3.01 1.49
CA ALA A 81 9.88 1.75 0.85
C ALA A 81 9.83 0.59 1.86
N LEU A 82 10.88 0.45 2.68
CA LEU A 82 10.90 -0.52 3.77
C LEU A 82 9.80 -0.24 4.80
N TYR A 83 9.60 1.03 5.13
CA TYR A 83 8.55 1.43 6.05
C TYR A 83 7.16 1.05 5.53
N GLY A 84 6.87 1.29 4.24
CA GLY A 84 5.58 0.94 3.66
C GLY A 84 5.31 -0.57 3.71
N PHE A 85 6.33 -1.39 3.47
CA PHE A 85 6.24 -2.83 3.62
C PHE A 85 5.94 -3.25 5.07
N ALA A 86 6.73 -2.75 6.03
CA ALA A 86 6.54 -3.07 7.44
C ALA A 86 5.19 -2.55 7.97
N ARG A 87 4.76 -1.37 7.52
CA ARG A 87 3.50 -0.75 7.94
C ARG A 87 2.29 -1.57 7.54
N TYR A 88 2.32 -2.24 6.39
CA TYR A 88 1.25 -3.14 5.99
C TYR A 88 1.13 -4.35 6.92
N ALA A 89 2.27 -4.92 7.35
CA ALA A 89 2.27 -5.98 8.35
C ALA A 89 1.73 -5.48 9.70
N ASP A 90 2.14 -4.28 10.14
CA ASP A 90 1.61 -3.66 11.35
C ASP A 90 0.10 -3.45 11.22
N GLU A 91 -0.43 -3.04 10.07
CA GLU A 91 -1.88 -2.86 9.86
C GLU A 91 -2.67 -4.18 10.00
N ILE A 92 -2.11 -5.32 9.59
CA ILE A 92 -2.74 -6.64 9.79
C ILE A 92 -2.87 -6.94 11.30
N VAL A 93 -1.84 -6.61 12.08
CA VAL A 93 -1.80 -6.86 13.52
C VAL A 93 -2.64 -5.83 14.30
N ASP A 94 -2.50 -4.56 13.94
CA ASP A 94 -3.08 -3.37 14.57
C ASP A 94 -4.57 -3.20 14.28
N ASP A 95 -5.18 -3.96 13.37
CA ASP A 95 -6.59 -3.78 13.04
C ASP A 95 -7.46 -4.02 14.29
N LEU A 96 -7.71 -2.90 14.99
CA LEU A 96 -8.47 -2.75 16.24
C LEU A 96 -9.97 -2.81 15.97
N ALA A 97 -10.38 -2.67 14.71
CA ALA A 97 -11.75 -2.76 14.25
C ALA A 97 -12.10 -4.16 13.72
N SER A 98 -11.12 -5.06 13.60
CA SER A 98 -11.34 -6.39 13.06
C SER A 98 -12.02 -7.30 14.09
N THR A 99 -12.99 -8.07 13.62
CA THR A 99 -13.61 -9.16 14.37
C THR A 99 -12.73 -10.42 14.40
N LEU A 100 -11.49 -10.33 13.87
CA LEU A 100 -10.58 -11.47 13.78
C LEU A 100 -9.91 -11.71 15.12
N THR A 101 -9.84 -12.98 15.49
CA THR A 101 -9.05 -13.48 16.60
C THR A 101 -7.55 -13.36 16.31
N ASP A 102 -6.73 -13.42 17.36
CA ASP A 102 -5.27 -13.39 17.22
C ASP A 102 -4.75 -14.53 16.31
N ALA A 103 -5.41 -15.69 16.32
CA ALA A 103 -5.07 -16.81 15.45
C ALA A 103 -5.32 -16.50 13.97
N GLU A 104 -6.46 -15.88 13.64
CA GLU A 104 -6.79 -15.49 12.27
C GLU A 104 -5.86 -14.37 11.75
N LYS A 105 -5.45 -13.44 12.62
CA LYS A 105 -4.43 -12.44 12.28
C LYS A 105 -3.08 -13.09 11.98
N ALA A 106 -2.68 -14.09 12.78
CA ALA A 106 -1.44 -14.83 12.56
C ALA A 106 -1.49 -15.61 11.23
N ASP A 107 -2.59 -16.31 10.94
CA ASP A 107 -2.76 -17.04 9.68
C ASP A 107 -2.70 -16.10 8.46
N TRP A 108 -3.34 -14.92 8.56
CA TRP A 108 -3.26 -13.91 7.50
C TRP A 108 -1.83 -13.38 7.31
N LEU A 109 -1.13 -13.05 8.40
CA LEU A 109 0.25 -12.57 8.31
C LEU A 109 1.20 -13.62 7.71
N ILE A 110 1.05 -14.90 8.09
CA ILE A 110 1.82 -16.01 7.52
C ILE A 110 1.54 -16.14 6.02
N GLY A 111 0.26 -16.22 5.63
CA GLY A 111 -0.12 -16.36 4.22
C GLY A 111 0.27 -15.16 3.35
N TRP A 112 0.32 -13.96 3.92
CA TRP A 112 0.87 -12.79 3.24
C TRP A 112 2.39 -12.90 3.07
N GLY A 113 3.12 -13.32 4.10
CA GLY A 113 4.58 -13.49 4.07
C GLY A 113 5.06 -14.52 3.04
N GLU A 114 4.30 -15.61 2.85
CA GLU A 114 4.57 -16.65 1.84
C GLU A 114 4.57 -16.12 0.40
N GLN A 115 4.03 -14.94 0.12
CA GLN A 115 4.02 -14.35 -1.22
C GLN A 115 5.39 -13.81 -1.67
N PHE A 116 6.35 -13.67 -0.75
CA PHE A 116 7.63 -13.01 -0.99
C PHE A 116 8.84 -13.95 -0.89
N VAL A 117 8.63 -15.23 -0.57
CA VAL A 117 9.67 -16.29 -0.45
C VAL A 117 9.58 -17.23 -1.64
#